data_AF-A0A392RTV4-F1
#
_entry.id   AF-A0A392RTV4-F1
#
_cell.length_a   1.000
_cell.length_b   1.000
_cell.length_c   1.000
_cell.angle_alpha   90.00
_cell.angle_beta   90.00
_cell.angle_gamma   90.00
#
_symmetry.space_group_name_H-M   'P 1'
#
loop_
_entity.id
_entity.type
_entity.pdbx_description
1 polymer ?
#
loop_
_entity_poly.entity_id
_entity_poly.type
_entity_poly.pdbx_seq_one_letter_code
_entity_poly.pdbx_strand_id
1 'polypeptide(L)'
;MGVHKVLSRFRRLSEMEQSKKMLNQESFLKQRIQKGQEQLKKQRNENKRKEMTYLMFQCLDAAQIIDTVGMNDLNALSWMIDQNLKQIERRINETQANEVVENRAENVIGRELGM
;
A
#
# COMPACT_ATOMS: atom_id res chain seq x y z
N MET A 1 37.31 12.98 -33.24
CA MET A 1 37.17 14.14 -32.33
C MET A 1 36.19 13.90 -31.17
N GLY A 2 35.00 13.31 -31.39
CA GLY A 2 33.99 13.12 -30.32
C GLY A 2 34.40 12.20 -29.16
N VAL A 3 34.94 11.01 -29.44
CA VAL A 3 35.35 10.02 -28.43
C VAL A 3 36.41 10.57 -27.46
N HIS A 4 37.41 11.31 -27.99
CA HIS A 4 38.43 11.97 -27.16
C HIS A 4 37.84 13.02 -26.21
N LYS A 5 36.83 13.78 -26.64
CA LYS A 5 36.13 14.78 -25.82
C LYS A 5 35.30 14.13 -24.71
N VAL A 6 34.71 12.96 -24.97
CA VAL A 6 33.97 12.18 -23.97
C VAL A 6 34.92 11.60 -22.93
N LEU A 7 36.01 10.97 -23.38
CA LEU A 7 37.03 10.41 -22.48
C LEU A 7 37.70 11.48 -21.60
N SER A 8 38.02 12.65 -22.17
CA SER A 8 38.63 13.74 -21.39
C SER A 8 37.67 14.31 -20.36
N ARG A 9 36.38 14.43 -20.67
CA ARG A 9 35.35 14.82 -19.70
C ARG A 9 35.18 13.77 -18.60
N PHE A 10 35.15 12.49 -18.95
CA PHE A 10 35.00 11.39 -17.99
C PHE A 10 36.18 11.33 -17.01
N ARG A 11 37.42 11.42 -17.51
CA ARG A 11 38.63 11.38 -16.66
C ARG A 11 38.79 12.61 -15.75
N ARG A 12 38.05 13.69 -16.00
CA ARG A 12 38.03 14.90 -15.14
C ARG A 12 37.06 14.78 -13.96
N LEU A 13 36.19 13.77 -13.95
CA LEU A 13 35.28 13.52 -12.84
C LEU A 13 36.03 12.90 -11.66
N SER A 14 35.52 13.09 -10.44
CA SER A 14 36.04 12.39 -9.25
C SER A 14 35.84 10.87 -9.36
N GLU A 15 36.63 10.06 -8.65
CA GLU A 15 36.46 8.60 -8.66
C GLU A 15 35.04 8.16 -8.25
N MET A 16 34.45 8.87 -7.29
CA MET A 16 33.07 8.65 -6.86
C MET A 16 32.06 8.92 -7.99
N GLU A 17 32.27 9.96 -8.79
CA GLU A 17 31.40 10.28 -9.93
C GLU A 17 31.63 9.36 -11.12
N GLN A 18 32.86 8.92 -11.36
CA GLN A 18 33.19 7.96 -12.42
C GLN A 18 32.53 6.60 -12.18
N SER A 19 32.55 6.14 -10.93
CA SER A 19 31.94 4.87 -10.51
C SER A 19 30.44 4.97 -10.22
N LYS A 20 29.87 6.17 -10.29
CA LYS A 20 28.45 6.41 -9.98
C LYS A 20 27.56 5.60 -10.91
N LYS A 21 26.74 4.72 -10.32
CA LYS A 21 25.84 3.79 -11.03
C LYS A 21 26.55 2.79 -11.96
N MET A 22 27.86 2.59 -11.83
CA MET A 22 28.52 1.47 -12.50
C MET A 22 28.00 0.17 -11.88
N LEU A 23 27.50 -0.71 -12.74
CA LEU A 23 27.06 -2.06 -12.39
C LEU A 23 27.72 -3.03 -13.35
N ASN A 24 28.05 -4.22 -12.85
CA ASN A 24 28.46 -5.32 -13.72
C ASN A 24 27.22 -6.13 -14.13
N GLN A 25 27.38 -6.99 -15.14
CA GLN A 25 26.25 -7.75 -15.69
C GLN A 25 25.62 -8.67 -14.64
N GLU A 26 26.42 -9.29 -13.79
CA GLU A 26 25.95 -10.19 -12.73
C GLU A 26 25.10 -9.43 -11.70
N SER A 27 25.58 -8.30 -11.18
CA SER A 27 24.86 -7.51 -10.19
C SER A 27 23.58 -6.89 -10.77
N PHE A 28 23.62 -6.46 -12.02
CA PHE A 28 22.44 -5.99 -12.74
C PHE A 28 21.39 -7.10 -12.88
N LEU A 29 21.79 -8.30 -13.32
CA LEU A 29 20.87 -9.43 -13.47
C LEU A 29 20.26 -9.86 -12.12
N LYS A 30 21.06 -9.92 -11.04
CA LYS A 30 20.56 -10.21 -9.68
C LYS A 30 19.50 -9.19 -9.25
N GLN A 31 19.75 -7.89 -9.43
CA GLN A 31 18.77 -6.84 -9.12
C GLN A 31 17.47 -7.00 -9.93
N ARG A 32 17.58 -7.33 -11.22
CA ARG A 32 16.42 -7.55 -12.10
C ARG A 32 15.60 -8.76 -11.66
N ILE A 33 16.24 -9.86 -11.28
CA ILE A 33 15.58 -11.06 -10.76
C ILE A 33 14.83 -10.74 -9.47
N GLN A 34 15.51 -10.09 -8.51
CA GLN A 34 14.91 -9.70 -7.24
C GLN A 34 13.67 -8.82 -7.45
N LYS A 35 13.77 -7.81 -8.32
CA LYS A 35 12.64 -6.94 -8.65
C LYS A 35 11.46 -7.72 -9.24
N GLY A 36 11.73 -8.72 -10.08
CA GLY A 36 10.70 -9.62 -10.61
C GLY A 36 10.03 -10.46 -9.51
N GLN A 37 10.81 -10.99 -8.57
CA GLN A 37 10.29 -11.75 -7.43
C GLN A 37 9.41 -10.90 -6.51
N GLU A 38 9.80 -9.65 -6.24
CA GLU A 38 9.00 -8.70 -5.45
C GLU A 38 7.66 -8.37 -6.15
N GLN A 39 7.69 -8.15 -7.46
CA GLN A 39 6.47 -7.92 -8.24
C GLN A 39 5.55 -9.14 -8.22
N LEU A 40 6.08 -10.34 -8.39
CA LEU A 40 5.31 -11.59 -8.31
C LEU A 40 4.66 -11.76 -6.93
N LYS A 41 5.41 -11.49 -5.86
CA LYS A 41 4.87 -11.53 -4.48
C LYS A 41 3.71 -10.53 -4.31
N LYS A 42 3.87 -9.30 -4.81
CA LYS A 42 2.81 -8.28 -4.77
C LYS A 42 1.55 -8.74 -5.50
N GLN A 43 1.70 -9.29 -6.70
CA GLN A 43 0.57 -9.80 -7.49
C GLN A 43 -0.14 -10.98 -6.81
N ARG A 44 0.61 -11.93 -6.24
CA ARG A 44 0.02 -13.05 -5.47
C ARG A 44 -0.80 -12.56 -4.28
N ASN A 45 -0.27 -11.60 -3.52
CA ASN A 45 -0.98 -11.03 -2.38
C ASN A 45 -2.26 -10.29 -2.82
N GLU A 46 -2.18 -9.52 -3.90
CA GLU A 46 -3.32 -8.79 -4.44
C GLU A 46 -4.41 -9.73 -4.98
N ASN A 47 -4.02 -10.82 -5.66
CA ASN A 47 -4.95 -11.86 -6.09
C ASN A 47 -5.62 -12.53 -4.89
N LYS A 48 -4.85 -12.89 -3.86
CA LYS A 48 -5.41 -13.52 -2.66
C LYS A 48 -6.40 -12.59 -1.95
N ARG A 49 -6.10 -11.29 -1.92
CA ARG A 49 -7.00 -10.27 -1.37
C ARG A 49 -8.33 -10.22 -2.14
N LYS A 50 -8.28 -10.26 -3.48
CA LYS A 50 -9.47 -10.27 -4.34
C LYS A 50 -10.29 -11.55 -4.15
N GLU A 51 -9.64 -12.71 -4.11
CA GLU A 51 -10.29 -14.00 -3.83
C GLU A 51 -11.03 -13.96 -2.49
N MET A 52 -10.38 -13.48 -1.42
CA MET A 52 -11.02 -13.36 -0.09
C MET A 52 -12.16 -12.35 -0.08
N THR A 53 -12.03 -11.24 -0.83
CA THR A 53 -13.11 -10.26 -0.96
C THR A 53 -14.32 -10.87 -1.67
N TYR A 54 -14.09 -11.62 -2.74
CA TYR A 54 -15.15 -12.32 -3.46
C TYR A 54 -15.82 -13.37 -2.57
N LEU A 55 -15.03 -14.15 -1.84
CA LEU A 55 -15.50 -15.13 -0.88
C LEU A 55 -16.37 -14.49 0.21
N MET A 56 -15.94 -13.36 0.75
CA MET A 56 -16.70 -12.58 1.73
C MET A 56 -18.08 -12.21 1.18
N PHE A 57 -18.15 -11.68 -0.04
CA PHE A 57 -19.42 -11.32 -0.66
C PHE A 57 -20.32 -12.54 -0.90
N GLN A 58 -19.76 -13.68 -1.33
CA GLN A 58 -20.53 -14.91 -1.49
C GLN A 58 -21.16 -15.37 -0.17
N CYS A 59 -20.40 -15.34 0.93
CA CYS A 59 -20.92 -15.68 2.26
C CYS A 59 -21.99 -14.70 2.77
N LEU A 60 -21.99 -13.45 2.31
CA LEU A 60 -22.97 -12.43 2.70
C LEU A 60 -24.26 -12.50 1.86
N ASP A 61 -24.15 -12.82 0.58
CA ASP A 61 -25.28 -12.86 -0.37
C ASP A 61 -26.07 -14.16 -0.28
N ALA A 62 -25.36 -15.28 -0.12
CA ALA A 62 -25.96 -16.58 0.11
C ALA A 62 -25.58 -17.04 1.52
N ALA A 63 -26.55 -17.37 2.36
CA ALA A 63 -26.32 -18.21 3.54
C ALA A 63 -25.84 -19.64 3.17
N GLN A 64 -25.16 -19.81 2.04
CA GLN A 64 -24.48 -21.02 1.62
C GLN A 64 -23.12 -21.06 2.29
N ILE A 65 -23.02 -21.96 3.27
CA ILE A 65 -21.75 -22.41 3.80
C ILE A 65 -20.96 -23.00 2.62
N ILE A 66 -19.82 -22.39 2.32
CA ILE A 66 -18.96 -22.85 1.24
C ILE A 66 -18.14 -24.03 1.79
N ASP A 67 -18.71 -25.23 1.71
CA ASP A 67 -18.13 -26.50 2.17
C ASP A 67 -16.74 -26.80 1.55
N THR A 68 -16.34 -26.05 0.53
CA THR A 68 -15.08 -26.21 -0.21
C THR A 68 -13.96 -25.24 0.21
N VAL A 69 -14.16 -24.40 1.22
CA VAL A 69 -13.14 -23.42 1.66
C VAL A 69 -12.21 -24.05 2.70
N GLY A 70 -10.91 -24.07 2.41
CA GLY A 70 -9.91 -24.58 3.34
C GLY A 70 -9.76 -23.70 4.58
N MET A 71 -9.34 -24.29 5.71
CA MET A 71 -9.16 -23.59 6.98
C MET A 71 -8.24 -22.35 6.88
N ASN A 72 -7.22 -22.39 6.03
CA ASN A 72 -6.33 -21.25 5.79
C ASN A 72 -7.07 -20.05 5.16
N ASP A 73 -8.02 -20.33 4.28
CA ASP A 73 -8.83 -19.31 3.62
C ASP A 73 -9.86 -18.72 4.59
N LEU A 74 -10.45 -19.56 5.45
CA LEU A 74 -11.31 -19.09 6.54
C LEU A 74 -10.55 -18.19 7.53
N ASN A 75 -9.33 -18.55 7.90
CA ASN A 75 -8.49 -17.73 8.78
C ASN A 75 -8.14 -16.39 8.13
N ALA A 76 -7.79 -16.40 6.84
CA ALA A 76 -7.52 -15.18 6.08
C ALA A 76 -8.76 -14.28 5.98
N LEU A 77 -9.94 -14.88 5.77
CA LEU A 77 -11.21 -14.18 5.74
C LEU A 77 -11.55 -13.56 7.11
N SER A 78 -11.42 -14.31 8.20
CA SER A 78 -11.62 -13.82 9.57
C SER A 78 -10.75 -12.61 9.86
N TRP A 79 -9.45 -12.69 9.53
CA TRP A 79 -8.54 -11.55 9.71
C TRP A 79 -8.96 -10.32 8.89
N MET A 80 -9.44 -10.53 7.66
CA MET A 80 -9.91 -9.43 6.80
C MET A 80 -11.17 -8.77 7.35
N ILE A 81 -12.10 -9.56 7.90
CA ILE A 81 -13.30 -9.05 8.58
C ILE A 81 -12.89 -8.18 9.77
N ASP A 82 -11.98 -8.64 10.62
CA ASP A 82 -11.49 -7.87 11.77
C ASP A 82 -10.85 -6.53 11.35
N GLN A 83 -10.07 -6.52 10.27
CA GLN A 83 -9.49 -5.27 9.76
C GLN A 83 -10.54 -4.30 9.25
N ASN A 84 -11.56 -4.79 8.52
CA ASN A 84 -12.65 -3.94 8.05
C ASN A 84 -13.47 -3.36 9.21
N LEU A 85 -13.77 -4.16 10.24
CA LEU A 85 -14.46 -3.69 11.45
C LEU A 85 -13.67 -2.58 12.15
N LYS A 86 -12.35 -2.75 12.33
CA LYS A 86 -11.47 -1.71 12.91
C LYS A 86 -11.48 -0.42 12.09
N GLN A 87 -11.49 -0.52 10.76
CA GLN A 87 -11.54 0.66 9.90
C GLN A 87 -12.90 1.37 9.97
N ILE A 88 -14.00 0.61 10.06
CA ILE A 88 -15.33 1.16 10.25
C ILE A 88 -15.41 1.90 11.60
N GLU A 89 -14.96 1.27 12.69
CA GLU A 89 -14.91 1.88 14.02
C GLU A 89 -14.07 3.17 14.00
N ARG A 90 -12.90 3.15 13.36
CA ARG A 90 -12.05 4.34 13.23
C ARG A 90 -12.78 5.48 12.51
N ARG A 91 -13.47 5.19 11.40
CA ARG A 91 -14.23 6.18 10.63
C ARG A 91 -15.42 6.74 11.40
N ILE A 92 -16.12 5.90 12.18
CA ILE A 92 -17.20 6.34 13.06
C ILE A 92 -16.65 7.33 14.09
N ASN A 93 -15.55 6.99 14.76
CA ASN A 93 -14.92 7.84 15.76
C ASN A 93 -14.40 9.17 15.16
N GLU A 94 -13.80 9.13 13.97
CA GLU A 94 -13.36 10.33 13.23
C GLU A 94 -14.56 11.25 12.90
N THR A 95 -15.69 10.67 12.49
CA THR A 95 -16.90 11.43 12.15
C THR A 95 -17.53 12.08 13.38
N GLN A 96 -17.66 11.32 14.48
CA GLN A 96 -18.17 11.85 15.76
C GLN A 96 -17.26 12.94 16.35
N ALA A 97 -15.94 12.80 16.22
CA ALA A 97 -14.99 13.81 16.66
C ALA A 97 -15.14 15.12 15.86
N ASN A 98 -15.34 15.04 14.54
CA ASN A 98 -15.56 16.21 13.69
C ASN A 98 -16.88 16.93 14.02
N GLU A 99 -17.97 16.18 14.23
CA GLU A 99 -19.25 16.75 14.67
C GLU A 99 -19.12 17.50 16.01
N VAL A 100 -18.36 16.98 16.97
CA VAL A 100 -18.13 17.66 18.26
C VAL A 100 -17.31 18.95 18.10
N VAL A 101 -16.34 18.98 17.20
CA VAL A 101 -15.53 20.18 16.93
C VAL A 101 -16.35 21.27 16.24
N GLU A 102 -17.18 20.89 15.26
CA GLU A 102 -18.06 21.82 14.54
C GLU A 102 -19.11 22.44 15.49
N ASN A 103 -19.80 21.62 16.29
CA ASN A 103 -20.75 22.09 17.30
C ASN A 103 -20.08 23.00 18.36
N ARG A 104 -18.81 22.78 18.70
CA ARG A 104 -18.08 23.67 19.63
C ARG A 104 -17.71 24.99 18.98
N ALA A 105 -17.30 24.98 17.71
CA ALA A 105 -16.96 26.20 16.98
C ALA A 105 -18.19 27.10 16.80
N GLU A 106 -19.33 26.53 16.42
CA GLU A 106 -20.60 27.27 16.29
C GLU A 106 -21.06 27.88 17.63
N ASN A 107 -20.93 27.13 18.74
CA ASN A 107 -21.26 27.62 20.07
C ASN A 107 -20.35 28.74 20.56
N VAL A 108 -19.07 28.77 20.16
CA VAL A 108 -18.13 29.86 20.50
C VAL A 108 -18.48 31.11 19.70
N ILE A 109 -18.74 30.98 18.40
CA ILE A 109 -19.12 32.10 17.53
C ILE A 109 -20.44 32.74 17.99
N GLY A 110 -21.44 31.93 18.36
CA GLY A 110 -22.72 32.44 18.91
C GLY A 110 -22.54 33.29 20.17
N ARG A 111 -21.64 32.89 21.08
CA ARG A 111 -21.34 33.66 22.31
C ARG A 111 -20.61 34.96 22.03
N GLU A 112 -19.70 35.00 21.06
CA GLU A 112 -18.96 36.20 20.70
C GLU A 112 -19.83 37.24 19.97
N LEU A 113 -20.86 36.80 19.24
CA LEU A 113 -21.81 37.66 18.53
C LEU A 113 -23.03 38.07 19.37
N GLY A 114 -23.16 37.57 20.60
CA GLY A 114 -24.22 37.97 21.53
C GLY A 114 -25.64 37.58 21.11
N MET A 115 -25.79 36.51 20.32
CA MET A 115 -27.09 35.88 20.01
C MET A 115 -27.47 34.86 21.09
#